data_AF-A0A8S4BFL0-F1
#
_entry.id   AF-A0A8S4BFL0-F1
#
_cell.length_a   1.000
_cell.length_b   1.000
_cell.length_c   1.000
_cell.angle_alpha   90.00
_cell.angle_beta   90.00
_cell.angle_gamma   90.00
#
_symmetry.space_group_name_H-M   'P 1'
#
loop_
_entity.id
_entity.type
_entity.pdbx_description
1 polymer ?
#
loop_
_entity_poly.entity_id
_entity_poly.type
_entity_poly.pdbx_seq_one_letter_code
_entity_poly.pdbx_strand_id
1 'polypeptide(L)'
;MLCFGNPNGRLYFFQSCKDFTLRLADSVRRQRFGAITPGFDLMLALREGMEEILPGDAHHLASERLYVSITHYKSGRNHLVSRFDSREELLKVTLGPFKF
;
A
#
# COMPACT_ATOMS: atom_id res chain seq x y z
N MET A 1 5.70 -9.78 4.79
CA MET A 1 6.98 -9.07 4.97
C MET A 1 7.94 -9.63 3.92
N LEU A 2 8.05 -8.94 2.77
CA LEU A 2 8.75 -9.45 1.59
C LEU A 2 10.27 -9.29 1.83
N CYS A 3 10.90 -10.36 2.35
CA CYS A 3 12.31 -10.34 2.72
C CYS A 3 13.16 -10.87 1.57
N PHE A 4 13.98 -9.98 1.00
CA PHE A 4 15.15 -10.36 0.20
C PHE A 4 16.24 -10.90 1.12
N GLY A 5 16.87 -12.01 0.73
CA GLY A 5 18.01 -12.65 1.42
C GLY A 5 19.32 -11.84 1.42
N ASN A 6 19.24 -10.51 1.30
CA ASN A 6 20.36 -9.58 1.33
C ASN A 6 20.11 -8.53 2.44
N PRO A 7 20.97 -8.46 3.48
CA PRO A 7 20.80 -7.50 4.57
C PRO A 7 20.78 -6.04 4.11
N ASN A 8 21.50 -5.69 3.04
CA ASN A 8 21.53 -4.34 2.49
C ASN A 8 20.22 -3.98 1.79
N GLY A 9 19.61 -4.92 1.06
CA GLY A 9 18.31 -4.71 0.40
C GLY A 9 17.18 -4.51 1.41
N ARG A 10 17.23 -5.23 2.55
CA ARG A 10 16.27 -5.07 3.64
C ARG A 10 16.38 -3.70 4.31
N LEU A 11 17.60 -3.22 4.53
CA LEU A 11 17.84 -1.91 5.11
C LEU A 11 17.35 -0.79 4.18
N TYR A 12 17.65 -0.90 2.88
CA TYR A 12 17.21 0.07 1.89
C TYR A 12 15.67 0.15 1.82
N PHE A 13 15.00 -0.99 1.71
CA PHE A 13 13.53 -1.04 1.68
C PHE A 13 12.92 -0.39 2.94
N PHE A 14 13.45 -0.72 4.12
CA PHE A 14 12.98 -0.12 5.37
C PHE A 14 13.17 1.40 5.39
N GLN A 15 14.31 1.88 4.90
CA GLN A 15 14.60 3.32 4.82
C GLN A 15 13.62 4.02 3.86
N SER A 16 13.39 3.47 2.66
CA SER A 16 12.40 4.01 1.71
C SER A 16 10.98 4.04 2.29
N CYS A 17 10.53 2.98 2.97
CA CYS A 17 9.25 2.96 3.68
C CYS A 17 9.15 4.05 4.75
N LYS A 18 10.21 4.24 5.54
CA LYS A 18 10.26 5.24 6.60
C LYS A 18 10.20 6.65 6.02
N ASP A 19 11.00 6.93 5.00
CA ASP A 19 11.08 8.26 4.38
C ASP A 19 9.76 8.62 3.69
N PHE A 20 9.14 7.68 2.97
CA PHE A 20 7.80 7.87 2.43
C PHE A 20 6.77 8.16 3.52
N THR A 21 6.74 7.35 4.59
CA THR A 21 5.77 7.48 5.68
C THR A 21 5.88 8.84 6.37
N LEU A 22 7.13 9.29 6.65
CA LEU A 22 7.38 10.59 7.27
C LEU A 22 6.98 11.75 6.36
N ARG A 23 7.31 11.67 5.06
CA ARG A 23 6.87 12.67 4.07
C ARG A 23 5.35 12.74 3.97
N LEU A 24 4.68 11.59 3.85
CA LEU A 24 3.23 11.53 3.78
C LEU A 24 2.57 12.12 5.03
N ALA A 25 3.07 11.75 6.22
CA ALA A 25 2.57 12.27 7.48
C ALA A 25 2.74 13.80 7.58
N ASP A 26 3.88 14.35 7.14
CA ASP A 26 4.11 15.79 7.11
C ASP A 26 3.17 16.48 6.11
N SER A 27 3.01 15.94 4.91
CA SER A 27 2.07 16.44 3.89
C SER A 27 0.63 16.47 4.41
N VAL A 28 0.18 15.43 5.09
CA VAL A 28 -1.14 15.35 5.73
C VAL A 28 -1.27 16.37 6.86
N ARG A 29 -0.27 16.49 7.75
CA ARG A 29 -0.29 17.43 8.88
C ARG A 29 -0.37 18.90 8.46
N ARG A 30 0.13 19.23 7.27
CA ARG A 30 0.04 20.59 6.70
C ARG A 30 -1.35 20.91 6.14
N GLN A 31 -2.21 19.91 5.92
CA GLN A 31 -3.56 20.14 5.41
C GLN A 31 -4.52 20.59 6.52
N ARG A 32 -5.42 21.54 6.22
CA ARG A 32 -6.37 22.11 7.19
C ARG A 32 -7.26 21.07 7.87
N PHE A 33 -7.68 20.04 7.13
CA PHE A 33 -8.50 18.94 7.63
C PHE A 33 -7.76 17.60 7.54
N GLY A 34 -6.42 17.62 7.51
CA GLY A 34 -5.63 16.41 7.32
C GLY A 34 -5.97 15.69 6.02
N ALA A 35 -6.06 14.36 6.09
CA ALA A 35 -6.28 13.49 4.94
C ALA A 35 -7.63 13.69 4.21
N ILE A 36 -8.61 14.32 4.87
CA ILE A 36 -9.93 14.58 4.30
C ILE A 36 -10.06 16.00 3.72
N THR A 37 -8.94 16.71 3.57
CA THR A 37 -8.94 18.06 2.99
C THR A 37 -9.36 18.00 1.53
N PRO A 38 -10.36 18.80 1.10
CA PRO A 38 -10.79 18.83 -0.30
C PRO A 38 -9.61 19.13 -1.24
N GLY A 39 -9.46 18.30 -2.27
CA GLY A 39 -8.37 18.39 -3.24
C GLY A 39 -7.06 17.71 -2.82
N PHE A 40 -6.94 17.22 -1.58
CA PHE A 40 -5.83 16.35 -1.17
C PHE A 40 -6.20 14.89 -1.38
N ASP A 41 -5.55 14.22 -2.33
CA ASP A 41 -5.79 12.80 -2.60
C ASP A 41 -4.80 11.91 -1.84
N LEU A 42 -5.20 11.51 -0.62
CA LEU A 42 -4.40 10.59 0.20
C LEU A 42 -4.18 9.24 -0.51
N MET A 43 -5.19 8.74 -1.22
CA MET A 43 -5.13 7.40 -1.82
C MET A 43 -4.19 7.38 -3.02
N LEU A 44 -4.15 8.46 -3.81
CA LEU A 44 -3.16 8.64 -4.86
C LEU A 44 -1.74 8.68 -4.28
N ALA A 45 -1.50 9.48 -3.24
CA ALA A 45 -0.18 9.55 -2.60
C ALA A 45 0.27 8.19 -2.03
N LEU A 46 -0.66 7.41 -1.45
CA LEU A 46 -0.39 6.04 -1.00
C LEU A 46 -0.05 5.11 -2.17
N ARG A 47 -0.80 5.18 -3.26
CA ARG A 47 -0.54 4.40 -4.48
C ARG A 47 0.84 4.69 -5.05
N GLU A 48 1.16 5.96 -5.29
CA GLU A 48 2.44 6.38 -5.84
C GLU A 48 3.61 5.92 -4.96
N GLY A 49 3.48 6.04 -3.64
CA GLY A 49 4.49 5.54 -2.70
C GLY A 49 4.68 4.03 -2.76
N MET A 50 3.61 3.25 -2.85
CA MET A 50 3.72 1.79 -3.00
C MET A 50 4.29 1.39 -4.36
N GLU A 51 3.99 2.14 -5.42
CA GLU A 51 4.58 1.97 -6.75
C GLU A 51 6.06 2.34 -6.79
N GLU A 52 6.51 3.28 -5.97
CA GLU A 52 7.93 3.63 -5.82
C GLU A 52 8.69 2.58 -5.00
N ILE A 53 8.12 2.13 -3.88
CA ILE A 53 8.83 1.36 -2.85
C ILE A 53 8.81 -0.15 -3.11
N LEU A 54 7.70 -0.69 -3.63
CA LEU A 54 7.59 -2.12 -3.86
C LEU A 54 8.43 -2.56 -5.07
N PRO A 55 9.06 -3.74 -5.02
CA PRO A 55 9.75 -4.27 -6.18
C PRO A 55 8.75 -4.67 -7.28
N GLY A 56 9.22 -4.77 -8.54
CA GLY A 56 8.37 -5.12 -9.68
C GLY A 56 7.66 -6.47 -9.56
N ASP A 57 8.29 -7.43 -8.86
CA ASP A 57 7.81 -8.79 -8.61
C ASP A 57 7.07 -8.94 -7.27
N ALA A 58 6.67 -7.84 -6.62
CA ALA A 58 6.04 -7.87 -5.30
C ALA A 58 4.81 -8.79 -5.21
N HIS A 59 4.04 -8.94 -6.29
CA HIS A 59 2.88 -9.83 -6.37
C HIS A 59 3.24 -11.32 -6.25
N HIS A 60 4.37 -11.75 -6.82
CA HIS A 60 4.90 -13.09 -6.63
C HIS A 60 5.39 -13.29 -5.20
N LEU A 61 6.10 -12.31 -4.65
CA LEU A 61 6.62 -12.38 -3.29
C LEU A 61 5.48 -12.41 -2.25
N ALA A 62 4.36 -11.75 -2.54
CA ALA A 62 3.23 -11.62 -1.63
C ALA A 62 2.26 -12.80 -1.74
N SER A 63 2.17 -13.44 -2.91
CA SER A 63 1.28 -14.57 -3.13
C SER A 63 1.59 -15.70 -2.14
N GLU A 64 0.55 -16.19 -1.48
CA GLU A 64 0.55 -17.22 -0.43
C GLU A 64 1.28 -16.82 0.87
N ARG A 65 1.76 -15.57 0.96
CA ARG A 65 2.48 -15.03 2.12
C ARG A 65 1.81 -13.80 2.72
N LEU A 66 0.91 -13.16 1.97
CA LEU A 66 0.05 -12.07 2.38
C LEU A 66 -1.39 -12.50 2.18
N TYR A 67 -2.22 -12.30 3.21
CA TYR A 67 -3.65 -12.55 3.17
C TYR A 67 -4.36 -11.21 3.40
N VAL A 68 -5.17 -10.78 2.45
CA VAL A 68 -5.92 -9.53 2.52
C VAL A 68 -7.41 -9.85 2.66
N SER A 69 -8.01 -9.36 3.74
CA SER A 69 -9.44 -9.49 4.01
C SER A 69 -10.17 -8.28 3.42
N ILE A 70 -10.93 -8.48 2.36
CA ILE A 70 -11.65 -7.43 1.64
C ILE A 70 -13.13 -7.50 2.02
N THR A 71 -13.61 -6.47 2.72
CA THR A 71 -15.03 -6.34 3.06
C THR A 71 -15.74 -5.52 1.99
N HIS A 72 -16.74 -6.12 1.33
CA HIS A 72 -17.61 -5.40 0.41
C HIS A 72 -18.56 -4.48 1.20
N TYR A 73 -18.35 -3.17 1.10
CA TYR A 73 -19.01 -2.19 1.98
C TYR A 73 -20.55 -2.24 1.95
N LYS A 74 -21.16 -2.53 0.80
CA LYS A 74 -22.63 -2.59 0.70
C LYS A 74 -23.23 -3.87 1.28
N SER A 75 -22.59 -5.01 1.07
CA SER A 75 -23.15 -6.31 1.49
C SER A 75 -22.57 -6.83 2.79
N GLY A 76 -21.53 -6.20 3.33
CA GLY A 76 -20.79 -6.67 4.50
C GLY A 76 -20.03 -7.99 4.28
N ARG A 77 -20.06 -8.55 3.07
CA ARG A 77 -19.42 -9.85 2.78
C ARG A 77 -17.91 -9.70 2.69
N ASN A 78 -17.20 -10.58 3.37
CA ASN A 78 -15.75 -10.64 3.36
C ASN A 78 -15.24 -11.62 2.28
N HIS A 79 -14.18 -11.22 1.58
CA HIS A 79 -13.44 -12.06 0.64
C HIS A 79 -11.97 -12.08 1.06
N LEU A 80 -11.40 -13.28 1.16
CA LEU A 80 -9.99 -13.44 1.48
C LEU A 80 -9.20 -13.63 0.19
N VAL A 81 -8.24 -12.75 -0.06
CA VAL A 81 -7.33 -12.82 -1.20
C VAL A 81 -5.92 -13.13 -0.71
N SER A 82 -5.29 -14.13 -1.29
CA SER A 82 -3.91 -14.51 -0.97
C SER A 82 -3.02 -14.75 -2.17
N ARG A 83 -3.56 -14.75 -3.39
CA ARG A 83 -2.81 -14.88 -4.64
C ARG A 83 -3.04 -13.64 -5.48
N PHE A 84 -1.98 -13.19 -6.15
CA PHE A 84 -1.97 -11.97 -6.95
C PHE A 84 -1.31 -12.26 -8.29
N ASP A 85 -2.05 -12.10 -9.38
CA ASP A 85 -1.63 -12.35 -10.76
C ASP A 85 -0.78 -11.21 -11.33
N SER A 86 -0.85 -10.02 -10.73
CA SER A 86 -0.04 -8.88 -11.14
C SER A 86 0.27 -7.92 -10.00
N ARG A 87 1.30 -7.08 -10.20
CA ARG A 87 1.63 -5.99 -9.28
C ARG A 87 0.45 -5.02 -9.11
N GLU A 88 -0.27 -4.72 -10.19
CA GLU A 88 -1.44 -3.85 -10.14
C GLU A 88 -2.57 -4.47 -9.31
N GLU A 89 -2.80 -5.78 -9.45
CA GLU A 89 -3.80 -6.46 -8.61
C GLU A 89 -3.42 -6.41 -7.13
N LEU A 90 -2.15 -6.65 -6.79
CA LEU A 90 -1.65 -6.53 -5.42
C LEU A 90 -1.91 -5.11 -4.86
N LEU A 91 -1.57 -4.07 -5.62
CA LEU A 91 -1.78 -2.67 -5.21
C LEU A 91 -3.27 -2.37 -5.02
N LYS A 92 -4.10 -2.75 -5.98
CA LYS A 92 -5.55 -2.54 -5.94
C LYS A 92 -6.21 -3.22 -4.75
N VAL A 93 -5.84 -4.48 -4.47
CA VAL A 93 -6.37 -5.24 -3.33
C VAL A 93 -5.90 -4.63 -2.01
N THR A 94 -4.64 -4.21 -1.92
CA THR A 94 -4.06 -3.67 -0.69
C THR A 94 -4.63 -2.30 -0.33
N LEU A 95 -4.78 -1.42 -1.33
CA LEU A 95 -5.29 -0.07 -1.11
C LEU A 95 -6.82 -0.04 -0.95
N GLY A 96 -7.53 -1.04 -1.50
CA GLY A 96 -8.98 -1.12 -1.43
C GLY A 96 -9.69 -0.01 -2.20
N PRO A 97 -10.98 -0.18 -2.53
CA PRO A 97 -11.79 0.86 -3.14
C PRO A 97 -12.28 1.85 -2.06
N PHE A 98 -11.40 2.67 -1.49
CA PHE A 98 -11.82 3.83 -0.69
C PHE A 98 -12.23 4.97 -1.63
N LYS A 99 -13.34 4.80 -2.35
CA LYS A 99 -14.10 5.94 -2.83
C LYS A 99 -15.01 6.39 -1.68
N PHE A 100 -14.64 7.50 -1.05
CA PHE A 100 -15.55 8.25 -0.19
C PHE A 100 -16.75 8.75 -1.01
#